data_AF-A0A8K1LF32-F1
#
_entry.id   AF-A0A8K1LF32-F1
#
_cell.length_a   1.000
_cell.length_b   1.000
_cell.length_c   1.000
_cell.angle_alpha   90.00
_cell.angle_beta   90.00
_cell.angle_gamma   90.00
#
_symmetry.space_group_name_H-M   'P 1'
#
loop_
_entity.id
_entity.type
_entity.pdbx_description
1 polymer ?
#
loop_
_entity_poly.entity_id
_entity_poly.type
_entity_poly.pdbx_seq_one_letter_code
_entity_poly.pdbx_strand_id
1 'polypeptide(L)'
;MQRAGPEEAARAQAAAGRPGRSGAEVVAAPAGRLLRRELRLLESIFHRGHERFRIGSACPDEISCEFVPGAGARAGASASRGPPPGPVRIHCNITESYPAVPPIWSVESDDPNLAAILERLVEVRKGNTLLLQHLKRIISDLCKLYNLPQHPDVEMLDQPLPAEQSTQEEVSSEDEDEEMPEDTEDLDHYEMKEEEPADGRKTEDEGIGKENLAILEKIKKNQRQDYLNGAVSGSVQATDRLMKELRDIYRSPSFKGGYYAVELVNDSLYDWNVKLLKVDEDSALHNDLQILKEKEGTDFILLNFSFKDNFPFDPPFVRVVSPVLSGGYVLGGGAICMELLTKQGWSSAYSIESVIMQISATLVKGKARVQFGANKNQYSLTRAQQSYKSLVQIHEKNGWYTPPKEDG
;
A
#
# COMPACT_ATOMS: atom_id res chain seq x y z
N MET A 1 33.25 1.16 -68.90
CA MET A 1 33.82 2.49 -69.25
C MET A 1 33.11 3.54 -68.41
N GLN A 2 33.88 4.36 -67.68
CA GLN A 2 33.58 5.71 -67.13
C GLN A 2 32.41 5.84 -66.11
N ARG A 3 32.62 5.90 -64.79
CA ARG A 3 33.07 7.02 -63.90
C ARG A 3 32.28 8.33 -64.03
N ALA A 4 31.55 8.71 -62.98
CA ALA A 4 31.81 9.87 -62.08
C ALA A 4 30.56 10.29 -61.27
N GLY A 5 30.69 10.52 -59.95
CA GLY A 5 29.85 11.46 -59.18
C GLY A 5 30.38 12.90 -59.37
N PRO A 6 30.13 13.90 -58.48
CA PRO A 6 29.48 13.86 -57.15
C PRO A 6 28.49 15.04 -56.91
N GLU A 7 28.11 15.21 -55.64
CA GLU A 7 27.48 16.38 -55.01
C GLU A 7 28.03 17.73 -55.48
N GLU A 8 27.14 18.67 -55.82
CA GLU A 8 27.19 20.06 -55.37
C GLU A 8 25.95 20.83 -55.84
N ALA A 9 25.17 21.37 -54.90
CA ALA A 9 24.55 22.71 -54.96
C ALA A 9 23.31 22.76 -54.07
N ALA A 10 23.52 23.34 -52.90
CA ALA A 10 22.49 23.68 -51.92
C ALA A 10 21.59 24.84 -52.41
N ARG A 11 20.37 24.86 -51.83
CA ARG A 11 19.45 26.01 -51.65
C ARG A 11 18.84 26.65 -52.90
N ALA A 12 17.54 26.43 -53.10
CA ALA A 12 16.47 27.40 -52.75
C ALA A 12 15.10 26.99 -53.32
N GLN A 13 14.05 27.35 -52.58
CA GLN A 13 12.61 27.43 -52.96
C GLN A 13 11.84 26.08 -53.03
N ALA A 14 11.13 25.66 -51.99
CA ALA A 14 9.87 26.17 -51.41
C ALA A 14 8.59 25.62 -52.08
N ALA A 15 7.72 25.06 -51.22
CA ALA A 15 6.29 24.78 -51.37
C ALA A 15 5.86 23.61 -52.27
N ALA A 16 5.44 22.50 -51.66
CA ALA A 16 4.03 22.07 -51.62
C ALA A 16 3.87 20.58 -51.20
N GLY A 17 3.17 20.36 -50.08
CA GLY A 17 2.26 19.24 -49.83
C GLY A 17 2.77 17.79 -49.89
N ARG A 18 3.05 17.20 -48.73
CA ARG A 18 2.91 15.74 -48.52
C ARG A 18 1.67 15.45 -47.66
N PRO A 19 0.85 14.43 -48.00
CA PRO A 19 -0.31 14.05 -47.21
C PRO A 19 0.14 13.29 -45.96
N GLY A 20 -0.42 13.68 -44.81
CA GLY A 20 -0.14 13.10 -43.51
C GLY A 20 -0.55 11.64 -43.41
N ARG A 21 0.39 10.80 -43.00
CA ARG A 21 0.12 9.49 -42.40
C ARG A 21 -0.38 9.72 -40.98
N SER A 22 -1.68 9.60 -40.75
CA SER A 22 -2.24 9.40 -39.41
C SER A 22 -2.01 7.95 -38.99
N GLY A 23 -0.79 7.65 -38.54
CA GLY A 23 -0.57 6.50 -37.67
C GLY A 23 -1.04 6.91 -36.27
N ALA A 24 -2.29 6.57 -35.93
CA ALA A 24 -2.73 6.60 -34.55
C ALA A 24 -2.02 5.45 -33.82
N GLU A 25 -0.81 5.72 -33.34
CA GLU A 25 -0.15 4.90 -32.34
C GLU A 25 -0.99 5.06 -31.07
N VAL A 26 -1.79 4.03 -30.76
CA VAL A 26 -2.57 3.97 -29.53
C VAL A 26 -1.56 3.92 -28.38
N VAL A 27 -1.30 5.09 -27.80
CA VAL A 27 -0.49 5.24 -26.60
C VAL A 27 -1.14 4.39 -25.52
N ALA A 28 -0.53 3.25 -25.19
CA ALA A 28 -0.95 2.40 -24.10
C ALA A 28 -1.01 3.26 -22.83
N ALA A 29 -2.20 3.35 -22.23
CA ALA A 29 -2.33 3.95 -20.90
C ALA A 29 -1.35 3.23 -19.95
N PRO A 30 -0.63 3.94 -19.07
CA PRO A 30 0.28 3.29 -18.14
C PRO A 30 -0.52 2.28 -17.34
N ALA A 31 -0.04 1.04 -17.32
CA ALA A 31 -0.64 -0.13 -16.68
C ALA A 31 -1.33 0.16 -15.33
N GLY A 32 -0.72 1.00 -14.48
CA GLY A 32 -1.29 1.41 -13.19
C GLY A 32 -2.58 2.24 -13.27
N ARG A 33 -2.81 3.02 -14.33
CA ARG A 33 -4.06 3.78 -14.52
C ARG A 33 -5.25 2.87 -14.86
N LEU A 34 -5.02 1.80 -15.60
CA LEU A 34 -6.06 0.82 -15.93
C LEU A 34 -6.48 0.03 -14.68
N LEU A 35 -5.50 -0.49 -13.95
CA LEU A 35 -5.75 -1.23 -12.71
C LEU A 35 -6.52 -0.39 -11.67
N ARG A 36 -6.13 0.87 -11.47
CA ARG A 36 -6.86 1.78 -10.55
C ARG A 36 -8.32 1.97 -10.95
N ARG A 37 -8.63 1.99 -12.25
CA ARG A 37 -10.02 2.11 -12.73
C ARG A 37 -10.81 0.82 -12.49
N GLU A 38 -10.18 -0.34 -12.67
CA GLU A 38 -10.81 -1.63 -12.33
C GLU A 38 -11.10 -1.74 -10.84
N LEU A 39 -10.15 -1.36 -9.98
CA LEU A 39 -10.33 -1.37 -8.52
C LEU A 39 -11.49 -0.46 -8.08
N ARG A 40 -11.57 0.77 -8.61
CA ARG A 40 -12.66 1.70 -8.30
C ARG A 40 -14.05 1.15 -8.70
N LEU A 41 -14.14 0.53 -9.88
CA LEU A 41 -15.39 -0.09 -10.33
C LEU A 41 -15.79 -1.27 -9.43
N LEU A 42 -14.82 -2.05 -8.97
CA LEU A 42 -15.07 -3.15 -8.05
C LEU A 42 -15.59 -2.67 -6.70
N GLU A 43 -14.99 -1.61 -6.15
CA GLU A 43 -15.43 -1.02 -4.89
C GLU A 43 -16.82 -0.37 -4.98
N SER A 44 -17.17 0.21 -6.13
CA SER A 44 -18.50 0.80 -6.33
C SER A 44 -19.61 -0.25 -6.45
N ILE A 45 -19.29 -1.43 -7.00
CA ILE A 45 -20.25 -2.53 -7.14
C ILE A 45 -20.31 -3.36 -5.85
N PHE A 46 -19.16 -3.76 -5.29
CA PHE A 46 -19.07 -4.74 -4.20
C PHE A 46 -18.62 -4.15 -2.86
N HIS A 47 -19.45 -3.26 -2.30
CA HIS A 47 -19.21 -2.65 -1.00
C HIS A 47 -19.20 -3.67 0.17
N ARG A 48 -18.68 -3.28 1.33
CA ARG A 48 -18.51 -4.13 2.53
C ARG A 48 -19.79 -4.77 3.08
N GLY A 49 -20.95 -4.25 2.69
CA GLY A 49 -22.28 -4.73 3.10
C GLY A 49 -22.97 -5.61 2.07
N HIS A 50 -22.37 -5.85 0.90
CA HIS A 50 -23.03 -6.55 -0.19
C HIS A 50 -23.44 -7.98 0.22
N GLU A 51 -24.62 -8.41 -0.23
CA GLU A 51 -25.28 -9.65 0.20
C GLU A 51 -24.67 -10.95 -0.33
N ARG A 52 -23.66 -10.89 -1.22
CA ARG A 52 -23.13 -12.03 -1.97
C ARG A 52 -21.62 -11.98 -2.10
N PHE A 53 -21.06 -10.82 -2.40
CA PHE A 53 -19.63 -10.67 -2.59
C PHE A 53 -19.17 -9.33 -2.03
N ARG A 54 -18.27 -9.36 -1.07
CA ARG A 54 -17.80 -8.18 -0.33
C ARG A 54 -16.32 -8.00 -0.60
N ILE A 55 -15.92 -6.78 -0.92
CA ILE A 55 -14.50 -6.44 -0.98
C ILE A 55 -14.09 -5.93 0.40
N GLY A 56 -13.17 -6.65 1.04
CA GLY A 56 -12.62 -6.27 2.34
C GLY A 56 -11.55 -5.19 2.22
N SER A 57 -10.61 -5.41 1.29
CA SER A 57 -9.50 -4.50 0.98
C SER A 57 -9.17 -4.60 -0.50
N ALA A 58 -9.01 -3.47 -1.18
CA ALA A 58 -8.57 -3.40 -2.56
C ALA A 58 -7.43 -2.37 -2.67
N CYS A 59 -6.23 -2.84 -3.02
CA CYS A 59 -5.10 -1.98 -3.35
C CYS A 59 -4.44 -2.46 -4.65
N PRO A 60 -3.51 -1.68 -5.24
CA PRO A 60 -2.84 -2.05 -6.49
C PRO A 60 -2.05 -3.36 -6.42
N ASP A 61 -1.67 -3.82 -5.23
CA ASP A 61 -0.84 -5.01 -5.04
C ASP A 61 -1.63 -6.23 -4.52
N GLU A 62 -2.74 -6.00 -3.80
CA GLU A 62 -3.56 -7.06 -3.21
C GLU A 62 -5.05 -6.69 -3.21
N ILE A 63 -5.90 -7.69 -3.46
CA ILE A 63 -7.34 -7.61 -3.21
C ILE A 63 -7.76 -8.77 -2.32
N SER A 64 -8.47 -8.45 -1.24
CA SER A 64 -9.10 -9.43 -0.36
C SER A 64 -10.61 -9.33 -0.50
N CYS A 65 -11.23 -10.43 -0.90
CA CYS A 65 -12.66 -10.57 -1.14
C CYS A 65 -13.26 -11.65 -0.25
N GLU A 66 -14.53 -11.47 0.11
CA GLU A 66 -15.32 -12.40 0.89
C GLU A 66 -16.62 -12.72 0.15
N PHE A 67 -16.78 -13.98 -0.26
CA PHE A 67 -18.04 -14.47 -0.81
C PHE A 67 -18.92 -15.00 0.31
N VAL A 68 -20.18 -14.59 0.33
CA VAL A 68 -21.16 -14.94 1.38
C VAL A 68 -22.21 -15.87 0.76
N PRO A 69 -22.14 -17.19 1.04
CA PRO A 69 -23.11 -18.15 0.52
C PRO A 69 -24.53 -17.93 1.09
N GLY A 70 -24.64 -17.32 2.27
CA GLY A 70 -25.91 -17.12 2.98
C GLY A 70 -26.39 -18.38 3.70
N ALA A 71 -27.28 -18.20 4.69
CA ALA A 71 -27.71 -19.26 5.61
C ALA A 71 -28.46 -20.45 4.94
N GLY A 72 -28.87 -20.30 3.68
CA GLY A 72 -29.58 -21.33 2.91
C GLY A 72 -28.72 -22.08 1.87
N ALA A 73 -27.47 -21.68 1.64
CA ALA A 73 -26.61 -22.29 0.61
C ALA A 73 -26.10 -23.66 1.03
N ARG A 74 -26.05 -24.59 0.07
CA ARG A 74 -25.54 -25.96 0.27
C ARG A 74 -24.41 -26.21 -0.72
N ALA A 75 -23.23 -26.59 -0.21
CA ALA A 75 -22.10 -26.97 -1.04
C ALA A 75 -22.33 -28.37 -1.65
N GLY A 76 -22.59 -28.44 -2.95
CA GLY A 76 -22.68 -29.70 -3.70
C GLY A 76 -23.93 -30.56 -3.45
N ALA A 77 -24.18 -31.49 -4.37
CA ALA A 77 -25.38 -32.33 -4.42
C ALA A 77 -25.50 -33.39 -3.28
N SER A 78 -24.51 -33.51 -2.39
CA SER A 78 -24.42 -34.59 -1.38
C SER A 78 -24.28 -34.12 0.08
N ALA A 79 -24.37 -32.82 0.37
CA ALA A 79 -24.17 -32.30 1.73
C ALA A 79 -25.50 -32.01 2.44
N SER A 80 -26.21 -33.06 2.88
CA SER A 80 -27.46 -32.92 3.65
C SER A 80 -27.26 -32.89 5.18
N ARG A 81 -26.01 -32.92 5.70
CA ARG A 81 -25.74 -32.96 7.16
C ARG A 81 -24.49 -32.17 7.60
N GLY A 82 -24.27 -30.98 7.07
CA GLY A 82 -23.19 -30.08 7.51
C GLY A 82 -23.71 -28.77 8.09
N PRO A 83 -22.97 -28.09 9.00
CA PRO A 83 -23.27 -26.72 9.38
C PRO A 83 -23.27 -25.80 8.14
N PRO A 84 -24.02 -24.68 8.17
CA PRO A 84 -24.09 -23.77 7.02
C PRO A 84 -22.68 -23.31 6.61
N PRO A 85 -22.39 -23.24 5.30
CA PRO A 85 -21.08 -22.82 4.83
C PRO A 85 -20.79 -21.39 5.29
N GLY A 86 -19.66 -21.21 5.96
CA GLY A 86 -19.16 -19.89 6.34
C GLY A 86 -18.76 -19.06 5.11
N PRO A 87 -18.42 -17.78 5.31
CA PRO A 87 -17.94 -16.94 4.23
C PRO A 87 -16.62 -17.50 3.64
N VAL A 88 -16.51 -17.48 2.32
CA VAL A 88 -15.31 -17.93 1.58
C VAL A 88 -14.42 -16.73 1.34
N ARG A 89 -13.21 -16.74 1.90
CA ARG A 89 -12.23 -15.67 1.72
C ARG A 89 -11.26 -15.98 0.60
N ILE A 90 -11.14 -15.04 -0.32
CA ILE A 90 -10.36 -15.14 -1.53
C ILE A 90 -9.39 -13.97 -1.56
N HIS A 91 -8.13 -14.26 -1.80
CA HIS A 91 -7.07 -13.27 -1.92
C HIS A 91 -6.53 -13.26 -3.34
N CYS A 92 -6.13 -12.08 -3.78
CA CYS A 92 -5.58 -11.84 -5.10
C CYS A 92 -4.33 -10.99 -4.96
N ASN A 93 -3.19 -11.49 -5.44
CA ASN A 93 -1.97 -10.72 -5.54
C ASN A 93 -1.79 -10.23 -6.98
N ILE A 94 -1.54 -8.94 -7.12
CA ILE A 94 -1.36 -8.25 -8.38
C ILE A 94 0.09 -7.79 -8.45
N THR A 95 0.74 -8.00 -9.60
CA THR A 95 2.13 -7.59 -9.79
C THR A 95 2.20 -6.28 -10.57
N GLU A 96 3.30 -5.55 -10.45
CA GLU A 96 3.57 -4.32 -11.21
C GLU A 96 3.55 -4.54 -12.74
N SER A 97 3.70 -5.79 -13.17
CA SER A 97 3.62 -6.18 -14.58
C SER A 97 2.19 -6.42 -15.07
N TYR A 98 1.16 -6.20 -14.26
CA TYR A 98 -0.24 -6.26 -14.70
C TYR A 98 -0.53 -5.19 -15.77
N PRO A 99 -1.30 -5.47 -16.84
CA PRO A 99 -2.01 -6.71 -17.17
C PRO A 99 -1.17 -7.73 -17.96
N ALA A 100 0.12 -7.49 -18.18
CA ALA A 100 0.99 -8.42 -18.92
C ALA A 100 1.22 -9.73 -18.16
N VAL A 101 1.21 -9.69 -16.82
CA VAL A 101 1.17 -10.86 -15.94
C VAL A 101 -0.21 -10.93 -15.27
N PRO A 102 -0.95 -12.05 -15.38
CA PRO A 102 -2.28 -12.19 -14.79
C PRO A 102 -2.22 -12.18 -13.26
N PRO A 103 -3.28 -11.71 -12.58
CA PRO A 103 -3.35 -11.71 -11.13
C PRO A 103 -3.41 -13.14 -10.57
N ILE A 104 -2.76 -13.35 -9.42
CA ILE A 104 -2.65 -14.66 -8.76
C ILE A 104 -3.70 -14.75 -7.67
N TRP A 105 -4.61 -15.73 -7.77
CA TRP A 105 -5.71 -15.93 -6.84
C TRP A 105 -5.43 -17.09 -5.88
N SER A 106 -5.76 -16.92 -4.61
CA SER A 106 -5.69 -17.94 -3.55
C SER A 106 -6.94 -17.90 -2.67
N VAL A 107 -7.24 -19.02 -2.00
CA VAL A 107 -8.41 -19.15 -1.11
C VAL A 107 -7.97 -19.63 0.27
N GLU A 108 -8.51 -19.05 1.33
CA GLU A 108 -8.27 -19.49 2.71
C GLU A 108 -9.23 -20.65 3.08
N SER A 109 -9.22 -21.73 2.29
CA SER A 109 -10.06 -22.92 2.52
C SER A 109 -9.43 -24.16 1.88
N ASP A 110 -9.57 -25.32 2.54
CA ASP A 110 -9.08 -26.62 2.05
C ASP A 110 -10.10 -27.35 1.14
N ASP A 111 -11.16 -26.67 0.67
CA ASP A 111 -12.17 -27.28 -0.21
C ASP A 111 -11.61 -27.50 -1.63
N PRO A 112 -11.51 -28.76 -2.12
CA PRO A 112 -10.98 -29.06 -3.45
C PRO A 112 -11.82 -28.45 -4.59
N ASN A 113 -13.11 -28.18 -4.37
CA ASN A 113 -13.96 -27.53 -5.37
C ASN A 113 -13.58 -26.05 -5.56
N LEU A 114 -13.15 -25.37 -4.49
CA LEU A 114 -12.70 -23.99 -4.55
C LEU A 114 -11.35 -23.87 -5.27
N ALA A 115 -10.43 -24.80 -5.01
CA ALA A 115 -9.16 -24.89 -5.75
C ALA A 115 -9.38 -25.10 -7.25
N ALA A 116 -10.29 -25.99 -7.63
CA ALA A 116 -10.63 -26.25 -9.04
C ALA A 116 -11.25 -25.04 -9.76
N ILE A 117 -11.97 -24.16 -9.03
CA ILE A 117 -12.47 -22.89 -9.59
C ILE A 117 -11.31 -21.96 -9.94
N LEU A 118 -10.32 -21.83 -9.04
CA LEU A 118 -9.16 -20.94 -9.27
C LEU A 118 -8.23 -21.47 -10.37
N GLU A 119 -8.02 -22.78 -10.48
CA GLU A 119 -7.21 -23.38 -11.56
C GLU A 119 -7.78 -23.08 -12.94
N ARG A 120 -9.10 -23.00 -13.08
CA ARG A 120 -9.78 -22.65 -14.34
C ARG A 120 -9.60 -21.19 -14.75
N LEU A 121 -9.14 -20.31 -13.87
CA LEU A 121 -8.84 -18.91 -14.22
C LEU A 121 -7.64 -18.79 -15.14
N VAL A 122 -6.80 -19.83 -15.20
CA VAL A 122 -5.64 -19.92 -16.11
C VAL A 122 -6.06 -19.86 -17.59
N GLU A 123 -7.33 -20.07 -17.93
CA GLU A 123 -7.85 -19.94 -19.30
C GLU A 123 -7.98 -18.46 -19.75
N VAL A 124 -8.08 -17.52 -18.81
CA VAL A 124 -8.24 -16.08 -19.06
C VAL A 124 -6.87 -15.42 -18.96
N ARG A 125 -6.19 -15.21 -20.09
CA ARG A 125 -4.83 -14.62 -20.11
C ARG A 125 -4.67 -13.39 -21.00
N LYS A 126 -5.74 -12.93 -21.65
CA LYS A 126 -5.67 -11.85 -22.65
C LYS A 126 -6.80 -10.86 -22.43
N GLY A 127 -6.45 -9.62 -22.12
CA GLY A 127 -7.39 -8.52 -21.93
C GLY A 127 -6.74 -7.37 -21.16
N ASN A 128 -7.34 -6.18 -21.25
CA ASN A 128 -6.93 -5.01 -20.46
C ASN A 128 -7.67 -4.93 -19.12
N THR A 129 -8.62 -5.84 -18.87
CA THR A 129 -9.45 -5.92 -17.66
C THR A 129 -9.48 -7.32 -17.06
N LEU A 130 -8.30 -7.94 -16.93
CA LEU A 130 -8.17 -9.32 -16.46
C LEU A 130 -8.72 -9.49 -15.05
N LEU A 131 -8.58 -8.47 -14.20
CA LEU A 131 -9.07 -8.50 -12.83
C LEU A 131 -10.60 -8.59 -12.77
N LEU A 132 -11.31 -7.74 -13.51
CA LEU A 132 -12.78 -7.79 -13.59
C LEU A 132 -13.27 -9.13 -14.17
N GLN A 133 -12.60 -9.63 -15.20
CA GLN A 133 -12.95 -10.90 -15.83
C GLN A 133 -12.75 -12.10 -14.90
N HIS A 134 -11.65 -12.12 -14.15
CA HIS A 134 -11.38 -13.18 -13.17
C HIS A 134 -12.43 -13.15 -12.07
N LEU A 135 -12.74 -11.97 -11.51
CA LEU A 135 -13.76 -11.83 -10.47
C LEU A 135 -15.14 -12.24 -10.94
N LYS A 136 -15.56 -11.81 -12.14
CA LYS A 136 -16.83 -12.24 -12.73
C LYS A 136 -16.92 -13.76 -12.81
N ARG A 137 -15.84 -14.42 -13.25
CA ARG A 137 -15.77 -15.88 -13.37
C ARG A 137 -15.82 -16.57 -12.01
N ILE A 138 -15.03 -16.09 -11.04
CA ILE A 138 -15.02 -16.59 -9.66
C ILE A 138 -16.43 -16.50 -9.06
N ILE A 139 -17.07 -15.32 -9.11
CA ILE A 139 -18.40 -15.12 -8.53
C ILE A 139 -19.43 -16.02 -9.22
N SER A 140 -19.40 -16.12 -10.56
CA SER A 140 -20.32 -16.98 -11.32
C SER A 140 -20.17 -18.46 -10.97
N ASP A 141 -18.94 -18.95 -10.82
CA ASP A 141 -18.67 -20.34 -10.52
C ASP A 141 -18.95 -20.69 -9.06
N LEU A 142 -18.72 -19.75 -8.13
CA LEU A 142 -19.15 -19.88 -6.73
C LEU A 142 -20.68 -19.90 -6.61
N CYS A 143 -21.39 -19.03 -7.33
CA CYS A 143 -22.85 -19.06 -7.39
C CYS A 143 -23.37 -20.43 -7.87
N LYS A 144 -22.73 -21.04 -8.89
CA LYS A 144 -23.06 -22.40 -9.34
C LYS A 144 -22.74 -23.46 -8.31
N LEU A 145 -21.59 -23.38 -7.64
CA LEU A 145 -21.15 -24.34 -6.64
C LEU A 145 -22.11 -24.39 -5.43
N TYR A 146 -22.63 -23.24 -5.02
CA TYR A 146 -23.56 -23.09 -3.90
C TYR A 146 -25.05 -23.09 -4.30
N ASN A 147 -25.38 -23.31 -5.58
CA ASN A 147 -26.73 -23.25 -6.16
C ASN A 147 -27.48 -21.93 -5.84
N LEU A 148 -26.80 -20.80 -6.01
CA LEU A 148 -27.34 -19.46 -5.79
C LEU A 148 -27.64 -18.78 -7.14
N PRO A 149 -28.72 -17.98 -7.22
CA PRO A 149 -28.96 -17.13 -8.38
C PRO A 149 -27.83 -16.09 -8.50
N GLN A 150 -27.39 -15.83 -9.73
CA GLN A 150 -26.40 -14.80 -10.02
C GLN A 150 -27.02 -13.42 -9.75
N HIS A 151 -26.30 -12.56 -9.01
CA HIS A 151 -26.76 -11.20 -8.72
C HIS A 151 -26.59 -10.31 -9.96
N PRO A 152 -27.52 -9.40 -10.29
CA PRO A 152 -27.40 -8.48 -11.44
C PRO A 152 -26.12 -7.65 -11.40
N ASP A 153 -25.59 -7.37 -10.21
CA ASP A 153 -24.32 -6.63 -10.02
C ASP A 153 -23.11 -7.33 -10.65
N VAL A 154 -23.17 -8.65 -10.88
CA VAL A 154 -22.11 -9.39 -11.57
C VAL A 154 -22.07 -9.06 -13.07
N GLU A 155 -23.19 -8.62 -13.64
CA GLU A 155 -23.28 -8.14 -15.02
C GLU A 155 -22.75 -6.70 -15.16
N MET A 156 -22.72 -5.93 -14.07
CA MET A 156 -22.12 -4.60 -14.05
C MET A 156 -20.60 -4.62 -14.29
N LEU A 157 -19.96 -5.77 -14.09
CA LEU A 157 -18.54 -5.98 -14.41
C LEU A 157 -18.23 -5.99 -15.91
N ASP A 158 -19.24 -6.13 -16.76
CA ASP A 158 -19.10 -6.01 -18.23
C ASP A 158 -19.24 -4.56 -18.72
N GLN A 159 -19.62 -3.63 -17.84
CA GLN A 159 -19.78 -2.23 -18.23
C GLN A 159 -18.42 -1.61 -18.55
N PRO A 160 -18.35 -0.71 -19.54
CA PRO A 160 -17.12 0.00 -19.86
C PRO A 160 -16.62 0.75 -18.63
N LEU A 161 -15.30 0.68 -18.38
CA LEU A 161 -14.67 1.39 -17.26
C LEU A 161 -15.11 2.87 -17.28
N PRO A 162 -15.54 3.44 -16.14
CA PRO A 162 -16.04 4.82 -16.11
C PRO A 162 -15.02 5.77 -16.72
N ALA A 163 -15.45 6.57 -17.71
CA ALA A 163 -14.61 7.56 -18.37
C ALA A 163 -14.31 8.71 -17.41
N GLU A 164 -13.14 9.36 -17.54
CA GLU A 164 -12.86 10.58 -16.77
C GLU A 164 -13.88 11.66 -17.18
N GLN A 165 -14.87 11.89 -16.34
CA GLN A 165 -15.69 13.09 -16.39
C GLN A 165 -15.03 14.13 -15.49
N SER A 166 -14.32 15.05 -16.13
CA SER A 166 -14.18 16.41 -15.67
C SER A 166 -15.55 17.08 -15.79
N THR A 167 -16.36 17.02 -14.73
CA THR A 167 -17.61 17.78 -14.65
C THR A 167 -17.57 18.62 -13.38
N GLN A 168 -17.44 19.93 -13.59
CA GLN A 168 -17.98 20.94 -12.69
C GLN A 168 -19.45 20.60 -12.45
N GLU A 169 -19.81 20.26 -11.22
CA GLU A 169 -21.21 20.24 -10.82
C GLU A 169 -21.57 21.62 -10.28
N GLU A 170 -22.23 22.40 -11.13
CA GLU A 170 -23.08 23.50 -10.67
C GLU A 170 -24.32 22.91 -9.99
N VAL A 171 -24.55 23.40 -8.78
CA VAL A 171 -25.75 23.17 -7.97
C VAL A 171 -26.97 23.80 -8.65
N SER A 172 -28.05 23.03 -8.77
CA SER A 172 -29.39 23.53 -9.09
C SER A 172 -30.36 23.06 -8.00
N SER A 173 -31.05 24.03 -7.42
CA SER A 173 -31.93 24.02 -6.26
C SER A 173 -33.37 23.54 -6.55
N GLU A 174 -34.16 23.48 -5.46
CA GLU A 174 -35.65 23.45 -5.34
C GLU A 174 -36.28 22.03 -5.27
N ASP A 175 -37.05 21.59 -4.25
CA ASP A 175 -37.92 22.27 -3.26
C ASP A 175 -38.23 21.42 -2.00
N GLU A 176 -38.44 22.13 -0.86
CA GLU A 176 -39.50 22.05 0.19
C GLU A 176 -39.87 20.69 0.85
N ASP A 177 -40.09 20.49 2.16
CA ASP A 177 -40.35 21.31 3.35
C ASP A 177 -40.19 20.42 4.62
N GLU A 178 -39.75 21.00 5.76
CA GLU A 178 -40.52 21.08 7.03
C GLU A 178 -39.69 21.77 8.13
N GLU A 179 -40.30 22.81 8.71
CA GLU A 179 -39.78 23.84 9.62
C GLU A 179 -39.33 23.34 11.01
N MET A 180 -38.35 24.04 11.62
CA MET A 180 -38.49 24.84 12.87
C MET A 180 -37.09 25.29 13.43
N PRO A 181 -37.00 26.37 14.22
CA PRO A 181 -36.19 27.56 13.88
C PRO A 181 -34.86 27.74 14.62
N GLU A 182 -34.03 28.58 14.00
CA GLU A 182 -33.02 29.53 14.52
C GLU A 182 -32.38 29.27 15.90
N ASP A 183 -31.07 28.99 15.86
CA ASP A 183 -30.06 29.77 16.60
C ASP A 183 -28.80 29.83 15.72
N THR A 184 -28.80 30.80 14.81
CA THR A 184 -27.63 31.28 14.06
C THR A 184 -26.80 32.20 14.93
N GLU A 185 -25.62 31.78 15.39
CA GLU A 185 -24.43 32.65 15.50
C GLU A 185 -23.16 31.79 15.30
N ASP A 186 -22.33 32.21 14.33
CA ASP A 186 -20.87 31.96 14.19
C ASP A 186 -20.33 30.63 13.63
N LEU A 187 -20.68 30.29 12.38
CA LEU A 187 -19.80 29.47 11.53
C LEU A 187 -19.45 30.23 10.26
N ASP A 188 -18.46 31.11 10.40
CA ASP A 188 -17.78 31.77 9.30
C ASP A 188 -17.40 30.76 8.20
N HIS A 189 -17.79 31.09 6.97
CA HIS A 189 -17.34 30.47 5.74
C HIS A 189 -15.81 30.36 5.73
N TYR A 190 -15.28 29.13 5.74
CA TYR A 190 -13.94 28.86 5.23
C TYR A 190 -13.96 29.00 3.70
N GLU A 191 -14.04 30.22 3.20
CA GLU A 191 -13.53 30.53 1.87
C GLU A 191 -12.03 30.20 1.88
N MET A 192 -11.64 29.23 1.07
CA MET A 192 -10.24 28.87 0.85
C MET A 192 -9.57 30.07 0.16
N LYS A 193 -9.11 31.03 0.97
CA LYS A 193 -8.33 32.18 0.53
C LYS A 193 -7.19 31.66 -0.32
N GLU A 194 -7.12 32.11 -1.57
CA GLU A 194 -5.95 31.92 -2.43
C GLU A 194 -4.71 32.31 -1.60
N GLU A 195 -3.85 31.35 -1.27
CA GLU A 195 -2.59 31.63 -0.57
C GLU A 195 -1.68 32.43 -1.50
N GLU A 196 -1.70 33.75 -1.34
CA GLU A 196 -0.63 34.67 -1.73
C GLU A 196 0.71 34.31 -1.02
N PRO A 197 1.87 34.75 -1.54
CA PRO A 197 3.10 33.97 -1.50
C PRO A 197 3.82 33.93 -0.16
N ALA A 198 4.20 32.72 0.25
CA ALA A 198 5.46 32.29 0.90
C ALA A 198 6.11 33.09 2.07
N ASP A 199 5.46 34.02 2.76
CA ASP A 199 6.14 34.79 3.83
C ASP A 199 5.77 34.42 5.29
N GLY A 200 4.86 33.47 5.51
CA GLY A 200 4.46 33.01 6.86
C GLY A 200 5.00 31.64 7.32
N ARG A 201 5.52 30.79 6.42
CA ARG A 201 5.88 29.38 6.71
C ARG A 201 7.29 29.14 7.26
N LYS A 202 8.12 30.19 7.42
CA LYS A 202 9.56 30.03 7.74
C LYS A 202 9.87 29.42 9.11
N THR A 203 8.95 29.42 10.07
CA THR A 203 9.19 28.92 11.44
C THR A 203 9.03 27.40 11.58
N GLU A 204 8.09 26.79 10.86
CA GLU A 204 7.81 25.34 10.98
C GLU A 204 8.87 24.47 10.30
N ASP A 205 9.50 24.97 9.25
CA ASP A 205 10.52 24.22 8.48
C ASP A 205 11.95 24.66 8.84
N GLU A 206 12.11 25.50 9.87
CA GLU A 206 13.41 25.96 10.36
C GLU A 206 14.25 24.75 10.83
N GLY A 207 15.48 24.66 10.35
CA GLY A 207 16.41 23.57 10.69
C GLY A 207 16.26 22.29 9.86
N ILE A 208 15.42 22.28 8.81
CA ILE A 208 15.35 21.16 7.85
C ILE A 208 16.31 21.41 6.67
N GLY A 209 17.04 20.37 6.24
CA GLY A 209 17.96 20.46 5.09
C GLY A 209 17.22 20.68 3.76
N LYS A 210 17.87 21.34 2.79
CA LYS A 210 17.25 21.69 1.49
C LYS A 210 16.65 20.49 0.73
N GLU A 211 17.34 19.35 0.75
CA GLU A 211 16.88 18.12 0.09
C GLU A 211 15.60 17.57 0.74
N ASN A 212 15.58 17.52 2.07
CA ASN A 212 14.41 17.08 2.85
C ASN A 212 13.23 18.05 2.70
N LEU A 213 13.49 19.34 2.60
CA LEU A 213 12.47 20.35 2.33
C LEU A 213 11.80 20.10 0.97
N ALA A 214 12.61 19.81 -0.07
CA ALA A 214 12.09 19.48 -1.40
C ALA A 214 11.23 18.22 -1.39
N ILE A 215 11.58 17.22 -0.57
CA ILE A 215 10.75 16.01 -0.37
C ILE A 215 9.39 16.40 0.25
N LEU A 216 9.38 17.22 1.31
CA LEU A 216 8.13 17.68 1.94
C LEU A 216 7.24 18.48 0.99
N GLU A 217 7.82 19.39 0.20
CA GLU A 217 7.07 20.13 -0.82
C GLU A 217 6.50 19.24 -1.92
N LYS A 218 7.30 18.24 -2.38
CA LYS A 218 6.86 17.25 -3.36
C LYS A 218 5.65 16.46 -2.83
N ILE A 219 5.68 16.04 -1.57
CA ILE A 219 4.57 15.29 -0.94
C ILE A 219 3.32 16.18 -0.84
N LYS A 220 3.46 17.42 -0.37
CA LYS A 220 2.33 18.38 -0.29
C LYS A 220 1.68 18.59 -1.67
N LYS A 221 2.50 18.73 -2.70
CA LYS A 221 2.03 18.87 -4.09
C LYS A 221 1.31 17.62 -4.57
N ASN A 222 1.87 16.44 -4.33
CA ASN A 222 1.27 15.17 -4.71
C ASN A 222 -0.08 14.96 -3.99
N GLN A 223 -0.16 15.22 -2.68
CA GLN A 223 -1.42 15.14 -1.93
C GLN A 223 -2.50 16.07 -2.48
N ARG A 224 -2.15 17.33 -2.78
CA ARG A 224 -3.10 18.26 -3.40
C ARG A 224 -3.60 17.72 -4.73
N GLN A 225 -2.71 17.13 -5.53
CA GLN A 225 -3.07 16.53 -6.80
C GLN A 225 -3.93 15.28 -6.64
N ASP A 226 -3.63 14.42 -5.68
CA ASP A 226 -4.41 13.21 -5.38
C ASP A 226 -5.80 13.55 -4.83
N TYR A 227 -5.90 14.63 -4.04
CA TYR A 227 -7.18 15.18 -3.58
C TYR A 227 -8.03 15.67 -4.75
N LEU A 228 -7.44 16.45 -5.67
CA LEU A 228 -8.11 16.90 -6.89
C LEU A 228 -8.52 15.73 -7.81
N ASN A 229 -7.78 14.63 -7.80
CA ASN A 229 -8.02 13.45 -8.64
C ASN A 229 -8.91 12.38 -7.98
N GLY A 230 -9.44 12.63 -6.77
CA GLY A 230 -10.21 11.66 -5.99
C GLY A 230 -9.45 10.35 -5.72
N ALA A 231 -8.12 10.41 -5.61
CA ALA A 231 -7.22 9.29 -5.41
C ALA A 231 -6.57 9.30 -4.02
N VAL A 232 -7.23 9.94 -3.05
CA VAL A 232 -6.71 10.13 -1.69
C VAL A 232 -6.48 8.77 -1.02
N SER A 233 -5.24 8.49 -0.67
CA SER A 233 -4.87 7.34 0.17
C SER A 233 -4.90 7.74 1.64
N GLY A 234 -5.62 6.97 2.46
CA GLY A 234 -5.68 7.15 3.91
C GLY A 234 -6.59 8.28 4.39
N SER A 235 -6.53 8.57 5.70
CA SER A 235 -7.32 9.64 6.33
C SER A 235 -6.53 10.95 6.42
N VAL A 236 -7.24 12.09 6.41
CA VAL A 236 -6.65 13.42 6.59
C VAL A 236 -5.85 13.49 7.90
N GLN A 237 -6.42 12.95 8.98
CA GLN A 237 -5.78 12.91 10.30
C GLN A 237 -4.47 12.12 10.30
N ALA A 238 -4.46 10.93 9.66
CA ALA A 238 -3.25 10.13 9.54
C ALA A 238 -2.20 10.84 8.68
N THR A 239 -2.64 11.44 7.57
CA THR A 239 -1.78 12.18 6.64
C THR A 239 -1.10 13.36 7.34
N ASP A 240 -1.85 14.19 8.06
CA ASP A 240 -1.32 15.34 8.80
C ASP A 240 -0.34 14.90 9.88
N ARG A 241 -0.69 13.83 10.60
CA ARG A 241 0.20 13.26 11.62
C ARG A 241 1.50 12.74 11.02
N LEU A 242 1.46 12.02 9.90
CA LEU A 242 2.66 11.51 9.23
C LEU A 242 3.54 12.62 8.67
N MET A 243 2.94 13.68 8.10
CA MET A 243 3.66 14.87 7.67
C MET A 243 4.36 15.57 8.84
N LYS A 244 3.72 15.61 10.01
CA LYS A 244 4.35 16.14 11.24
C LYS A 244 5.52 15.26 11.69
N GLU A 245 5.34 13.94 11.77
CA GLU A 245 6.40 13.00 12.18
C GLU A 245 7.62 13.07 11.25
N LEU A 246 7.40 13.13 9.94
CA LEU A 246 8.50 13.23 8.97
C LEU A 246 9.26 14.56 9.11
N ARG A 247 8.55 15.68 9.34
CA ARG A 247 9.17 16.98 9.63
C ARG A 247 9.99 16.96 10.92
N ASP A 248 9.43 16.39 11.98
CA ASP A 248 10.10 16.29 13.28
C ASP A 248 11.38 15.45 13.15
N ILE A 249 11.33 14.33 12.42
CA ILE A 249 12.51 13.51 12.09
C ILE A 249 13.57 14.34 11.35
N TYR A 250 13.22 15.06 10.29
CA TYR A 250 14.22 15.84 9.53
C TYR A 250 14.87 16.97 10.33
N ARG A 251 14.20 17.47 11.37
CA ARG A 251 14.75 18.45 12.30
C ARG A 251 15.63 17.82 13.38
N SER A 252 15.46 16.53 13.66
CA SER A 252 16.01 15.90 14.84
C SER A 252 17.54 15.78 14.82
N PRO A 253 18.21 15.85 15.99
CA PRO A 253 19.64 15.60 16.09
C PRO A 253 20.03 14.19 15.66
N SER A 254 19.18 13.19 15.91
CA SER A 254 19.45 11.79 15.58
C SER A 254 19.49 11.56 14.06
N PHE A 255 18.56 12.17 13.33
CA PHE A 255 18.57 12.13 11.88
C PHE A 255 19.79 12.88 11.32
N LYS A 256 20.04 14.11 11.81
CA LYS A 256 21.18 14.94 11.37
C LYS A 256 22.55 14.33 11.72
N GLY A 257 22.62 13.56 12.80
CA GLY A 257 23.81 12.80 13.21
C GLY A 257 24.07 11.56 12.34
N GLY A 258 23.16 11.25 11.41
CA GLY A 258 23.25 10.11 10.51
C GLY A 258 23.13 8.77 11.23
N TYR A 259 22.35 8.69 12.31
CA TYR A 259 22.06 7.41 12.98
C TYR A 259 21.14 6.54 12.13
N TYR A 260 20.22 7.17 11.40
CA TYR A 260 19.32 6.53 10.47
C TYR A 260 19.00 7.47 9.29
N ALA A 261 18.52 6.89 8.19
CA ALA A 261 17.98 7.60 7.04
C ALA A 261 16.55 7.12 6.75
N VAL A 262 15.73 7.99 6.16
CA VAL A 262 14.31 7.71 5.84
C VAL A 262 14.08 7.98 4.36
N GLU A 263 13.51 7.01 3.66
CA GLU A 263 13.16 7.06 2.24
C GLU A 263 11.70 6.63 2.06
N LEU A 264 10.90 7.43 1.36
CA LEU A 264 9.51 7.09 1.07
C LEU A 264 9.45 6.12 -0.11
N VAL A 265 8.74 5.00 0.06
CA VAL A 265 8.58 3.99 -0.99
C VAL A 265 7.52 4.50 -1.97
N ASN A 266 7.88 4.63 -3.25
CA ASN A 266 6.96 5.12 -4.30
C ASN A 266 6.34 6.50 -3.99
N ASP A 267 7.09 7.39 -3.32
CA ASP A 267 6.60 8.68 -2.82
C ASP A 267 5.38 8.56 -1.87
N SER A 268 5.12 7.37 -1.33
CA SER A 268 4.02 7.11 -0.40
C SER A 268 4.36 7.59 1.00
N LEU A 269 3.50 8.45 1.56
CA LEU A 269 3.62 8.85 2.96
C LEU A 269 3.24 7.71 3.93
N TYR A 270 2.63 6.63 3.43
CA TYR A 270 2.19 5.49 4.25
C TYR A 270 3.17 4.30 4.23
N ASP A 271 4.27 4.38 3.47
CA ASP A 271 5.26 3.29 3.39
C ASP A 271 6.69 3.83 3.35
N TRP A 272 7.45 3.61 4.41
CA TRP A 272 8.78 4.18 4.61
C TRP A 272 9.84 3.08 4.73
N ASN A 273 10.95 3.28 4.03
CA ASN A 273 12.18 2.54 4.24
C ASN A 273 13.09 3.33 5.19
N VAL A 274 13.37 2.76 6.35
CA VAL A 274 14.26 3.34 7.35
C VAL A 274 15.55 2.54 7.40
N LYS A 275 16.66 3.16 7.03
CA LYS A 275 18.00 2.55 7.08
C LYS A 275 18.64 2.90 8.42
N LEU A 276 18.87 1.93 9.29
CA LEU A 276 19.69 2.11 10.49
C LEU A 276 21.16 2.08 10.07
N LEU A 277 21.81 3.25 10.10
CA LEU A 277 23.19 3.44 9.64
C LEU A 277 24.20 3.26 10.76
N LYS A 278 23.81 3.57 12.01
CA LYS A 278 24.65 3.43 13.19
C LYS A 278 23.90 2.66 14.28
N VAL A 279 24.60 1.69 14.85
CA VAL A 279 24.23 0.98 16.07
C VAL A 279 25.36 1.13 17.08
N ASP A 280 25.11 0.76 18.33
CA ASP A 280 26.09 0.83 19.41
C ASP A 280 27.43 0.19 19.00
N GLU A 281 28.51 0.96 19.05
CA GLU A 281 29.85 0.58 18.58
C GLU A 281 30.45 -0.58 19.41
N ASP A 282 30.05 -0.70 20.68
CA ASP A 282 30.48 -1.77 21.57
C ASP A 282 29.73 -3.09 21.31
N SER A 283 28.70 -3.07 20.45
CA SER A 283 27.90 -4.25 20.15
C SER A 283 28.55 -5.18 19.12
N ALA A 284 28.30 -6.48 19.26
CA ALA A 284 28.67 -7.45 18.22
C ALA A 284 27.97 -7.18 16.88
N LEU A 285 26.78 -6.56 16.92
CA LEU A 285 26.03 -6.16 15.73
C LEU A 285 26.77 -5.10 14.91
N HIS A 286 27.42 -4.14 15.57
CA HIS A 286 28.23 -3.12 14.87
C HIS A 286 29.34 -3.77 14.04
N ASN A 287 30.09 -4.69 14.65
CA ASN A 287 31.15 -5.42 13.96
C ASN A 287 30.63 -6.26 12.78
N ASP A 288 29.47 -6.90 12.96
CA ASP A 288 28.83 -7.66 11.88
C ASP A 288 28.45 -6.73 10.69
N LEU A 289 27.99 -5.51 10.94
CA LEU A 289 27.67 -4.55 9.87
C LEU A 289 28.91 -4.07 9.11
N GLN A 290 30.06 -3.92 9.78
CA GLN A 290 31.32 -3.63 9.10
C GLN A 290 31.74 -4.80 8.19
N ILE A 291 31.60 -6.04 8.65
CA ILE A 291 31.85 -7.23 7.82
C ILE A 291 30.87 -7.30 6.64
N LEU A 292 29.60 -6.93 6.84
CA LEU A 292 28.61 -6.87 5.78
C LEU A 292 28.98 -5.82 4.72
N LYS A 293 29.55 -4.69 5.15
CA LYS A 293 30.09 -3.66 4.25
C LYS A 293 31.18 -4.23 3.34
N GLU A 294 32.13 -4.96 3.92
CA GLU A 294 33.25 -5.55 3.18
C GLU A 294 32.79 -6.64 2.20
N LYS A 295 31.77 -7.44 2.57
CA LYS A 295 31.30 -8.58 1.76
C LYS A 295 30.28 -8.21 0.70
N GLU A 296 29.32 -7.36 1.03
CA GLU A 296 28.13 -7.09 0.22
C GLU A 296 28.00 -5.62 -0.18
N GLY A 297 28.87 -4.73 0.33
CA GLY A 297 28.82 -3.30 0.04
C GLY A 297 27.74 -2.55 0.82
N THR A 298 27.11 -3.18 1.82
CA THR A 298 26.03 -2.60 2.62
C THR A 298 26.34 -2.68 4.11
N ASP A 299 26.17 -1.58 4.85
CA ASP A 299 26.50 -1.45 6.27
C ASP A 299 25.32 -1.02 7.15
N PHE A 300 24.09 -1.21 6.64
CA PHE A 300 22.88 -0.76 7.31
C PHE A 300 21.84 -1.88 7.48
N ILE A 301 20.97 -1.71 8.47
CA ILE A 301 19.77 -2.53 8.63
C ILE A 301 18.59 -1.78 8.02
N LEU A 302 17.99 -2.36 7.00
CA LEU A 302 16.81 -1.81 6.33
C LEU A 302 15.55 -2.28 7.05
N LEU A 303 14.84 -1.33 7.65
CA LEU A 303 13.51 -1.50 8.20
C LEU A 303 12.48 -0.96 7.22
N ASN A 304 11.29 -1.54 7.23
CA ASN A 304 10.14 -1.06 6.49
C ASN A 304 9.01 -0.77 7.47
N PHE A 305 8.48 0.45 7.40
CA PHE A 305 7.39 0.97 8.22
C PHE A 305 6.17 1.18 7.34
N SER A 306 5.11 0.43 7.62
CA SER A 306 3.83 0.57 6.93
C SER A 306 2.79 1.13 7.88
N PHE A 307 2.19 2.25 7.48
CA PHE A 307 1.16 2.97 8.22
C PHE A 307 -0.21 2.69 7.60
N LYS A 308 -1.24 2.61 8.43
CA LYS A 308 -2.64 2.44 8.01
C LYS A 308 -3.42 3.73 8.22
N ASP A 309 -4.62 3.78 7.66
CA ASP A 309 -5.53 4.94 7.73
C ASP A 309 -5.91 5.36 9.15
N ASN A 310 -5.84 4.42 10.10
CA ASN A 310 -6.13 4.63 11.51
C ASN A 310 -4.90 5.05 12.34
N PHE A 311 -3.74 5.28 11.71
CA PHE A 311 -2.61 5.90 12.38
C PHE A 311 -3.00 7.33 12.82
N PRO A 312 -2.65 7.80 14.04
CA PRO A 312 -1.76 7.22 15.03
C PRO A 312 -2.41 6.33 16.10
N PHE A 313 -3.69 5.97 15.96
CA PHE A 313 -4.38 5.12 16.95
C PHE A 313 -3.91 3.67 16.90
N ASP A 314 -3.67 3.14 15.69
CA ASP A 314 -3.00 1.85 15.51
C ASP A 314 -1.48 2.05 15.32
N PRO A 315 -0.64 1.12 15.81
CA PRO A 315 0.81 1.18 15.60
C PRO A 315 1.18 0.99 14.12
N PRO A 316 2.35 1.52 13.69
CA PRO A 316 2.92 1.14 12.41
C PRO A 316 3.28 -0.35 12.41
N PHE A 317 3.09 -1.00 11.28
CA PHE A 317 3.64 -2.34 11.06
C PHE A 317 5.10 -2.19 10.65
N VAL A 318 6.01 -2.68 11.49
CA VAL A 318 7.46 -2.59 11.26
C VAL A 318 8.07 -3.98 11.06
N ARG A 319 8.92 -4.09 10.05
CA ARG A 319 9.67 -5.32 9.75
C ARG A 319 11.10 -5.02 9.31
N VAL A 320 11.98 -5.99 9.51
CA VAL A 320 13.31 -6.04 8.91
C VAL A 320 13.20 -6.55 7.48
N VAL A 321 13.76 -5.80 6.53
CA VAL A 321 13.87 -6.19 5.12
C VAL A 321 15.20 -6.90 4.88
N SER A 322 16.29 -6.32 5.39
CA SER A 322 17.65 -6.86 5.26
C SER A 322 18.59 -6.21 6.28
N PRO A 323 19.71 -6.85 6.67
CA PRO A 323 20.06 -8.25 6.42
C PRO A 323 19.21 -9.22 7.24
N VAL A 324 19.40 -10.53 7.05
CA VAL A 324 18.78 -11.54 7.93
C VAL A 324 19.48 -11.51 9.28
N LEU A 325 18.71 -11.33 10.35
CA LEU A 325 19.19 -11.23 11.72
C LEU A 325 18.80 -12.48 12.53
N SER A 326 19.65 -12.85 13.47
CA SER A 326 19.34 -13.80 14.56
C SER A 326 19.39 -13.06 15.89
N GLY A 327 18.45 -13.33 16.80
CA GLY A 327 18.32 -12.56 18.04
C GLY A 327 17.63 -11.21 17.80
N GLY A 328 17.83 -10.25 18.72
CA GLY A 328 17.28 -8.89 18.58
C GLY A 328 15.76 -8.82 18.62
N TYR A 329 15.09 -9.87 19.10
CA TYR A 329 13.64 -10.01 19.02
C TYR A 329 13.09 -10.01 17.57
N VAL A 330 13.92 -10.31 16.58
CA VAL A 330 13.50 -10.45 15.19
C VAL A 330 12.99 -11.88 14.96
N LEU A 331 11.73 -11.99 14.55
CA LEU A 331 11.05 -13.24 14.27
C LEU A 331 11.27 -13.72 12.83
N GLY A 332 10.77 -14.92 12.55
CA GLY A 332 10.66 -15.43 11.18
C GLY A 332 9.97 -14.44 10.25
N GLY A 333 10.44 -14.36 9.01
CA GLY A 333 9.89 -13.42 8.02
C GLY A 333 10.31 -11.96 8.18
N GLY A 334 10.97 -11.59 9.29
CA GLY A 334 11.46 -10.23 9.55
C GLY A 334 10.57 -9.41 10.48
N ALA A 335 9.51 -9.98 11.07
CA ALA A 335 8.70 -9.26 12.06
C ALA A 335 9.50 -8.95 13.33
N ILE A 336 9.20 -7.83 13.98
CA ILE A 336 9.86 -7.42 15.22
C ILE A 336 8.93 -7.67 16.41
N CYS A 337 9.41 -8.41 17.39
CA CYS A 337 8.69 -8.69 18.63
C CYS A 337 8.95 -7.61 19.66
N MET A 338 8.13 -6.56 19.65
CA MET A 338 8.21 -5.45 20.61
C MET A 338 6.82 -5.05 21.07
N GLU A 339 6.66 -4.89 22.39
CA GLU A 339 5.38 -4.54 23.02
C GLU A 339 4.80 -3.25 22.46
N LEU A 340 5.62 -2.21 22.25
CA LEU A 340 5.16 -0.94 21.70
C LEU A 340 4.61 -1.03 20.27
N LEU A 341 4.91 -2.10 19.52
CA LEU A 341 4.37 -2.33 18.18
C LEU A 341 3.08 -3.17 18.19
N THR A 342 2.52 -3.42 19.39
CA THR A 342 1.25 -4.11 19.56
C THR A 342 0.18 -3.17 20.07
N LYS A 343 -1.10 -3.52 19.85
CA LYS A 343 -2.23 -2.69 20.26
C LYS A 343 -2.23 -2.37 21.76
N GLN A 344 -1.70 -3.28 22.58
CA GLN A 344 -1.66 -3.14 24.03
C GLN A 344 -0.54 -2.22 24.50
N GLY A 345 0.61 -2.24 23.83
CA GLY A 345 1.78 -1.43 24.21
C GLY A 345 1.94 -0.12 23.42
N TRP A 346 1.22 0.03 22.32
CA TRP A 346 1.28 1.23 21.49
C TRP A 346 0.56 2.41 22.15
N SER A 347 1.16 3.59 22.01
CA SER A 347 0.53 4.86 22.35
C SER A 347 0.68 5.81 21.18
N SER A 348 -0.42 6.47 20.81
CA SER A 348 -0.42 7.51 19.78
C SER A 348 0.47 8.72 20.15
N ALA A 349 0.92 8.81 21.41
CA ALA A 349 1.85 9.82 21.88
C ALA A 349 3.32 9.53 21.48
N TYR A 350 3.65 8.29 21.07
CA TYR A 350 5.00 7.98 20.61
C TYR A 350 5.30 8.69 19.29
N SER A 351 6.48 9.30 19.21
CA SER A 351 7.01 9.81 17.95
C SER A 351 7.66 8.67 17.16
N ILE A 352 7.62 8.74 15.84
CA ILE A 352 8.24 7.73 14.98
C ILE A 352 9.76 7.73 15.13
N GLU A 353 10.38 8.88 15.38
CA GLU A 353 11.79 8.94 15.79
C GLU A 353 12.06 8.06 17.02
N SER A 354 11.25 8.20 18.07
CA SER A 354 11.45 7.42 19.30
C SER A 354 11.30 5.91 19.04
N VAL A 355 10.36 5.52 18.16
CA VAL A 355 10.16 4.14 17.74
C VAL A 355 11.39 3.61 16.99
N ILE A 356 11.93 4.37 16.03
CA ILE A 356 13.14 4.00 15.28
C ILE A 356 14.32 3.79 16.24
N MET A 357 14.54 4.73 17.16
CA MET A 357 15.65 4.66 18.12
C MET A 357 15.48 3.50 19.10
N GLN A 358 14.25 3.24 19.55
CA GLN A 358 13.96 2.13 20.45
C GLN A 358 14.14 0.77 19.76
N ILE A 359 13.77 0.64 18.48
CA ILE A 359 14.06 -0.56 17.69
C ILE A 359 15.58 -0.78 17.61
N SER A 360 16.36 0.26 17.29
CA SER A 360 17.82 0.18 17.23
C SER A 360 18.41 -0.31 18.56
N ALA A 361 17.97 0.26 19.68
CA ALA A 361 18.40 -0.15 21.02
C ALA A 361 17.98 -1.59 21.37
N THR A 362 16.77 -1.99 20.99
CA THR A 362 16.26 -3.35 21.24
C THR A 362 16.99 -4.41 20.42
N LEU A 363 17.41 -4.11 19.20
CA LEU A 363 18.25 -5.01 18.41
C LEU A 363 19.58 -5.28 19.13
N VAL A 364 20.24 -4.23 19.63
CA VAL A 364 21.49 -4.36 20.40
C VAL A 364 21.27 -5.11 21.70
N LYS A 365 20.27 -4.70 22.51
CA LYS A 365 19.93 -5.36 23.79
C LYS A 365 19.57 -6.83 23.60
N GLY A 366 18.87 -7.16 22.53
CA GLY A 366 18.53 -8.53 22.16
C GLY A 366 19.70 -9.31 21.53
N LYS A 367 20.91 -8.76 21.53
CA LYS A 367 22.14 -9.36 20.99
C LYS A 367 21.94 -9.81 19.54
N ALA A 368 21.30 -8.98 18.71
CA ALA A 368 21.11 -9.26 17.30
C ALA A 368 22.45 -9.51 16.60
N ARG A 369 22.50 -10.50 15.71
CA ARG A 369 23.66 -10.85 14.89
C ARG A 369 23.24 -11.00 13.44
N VAL A 370 24.13 -10.65 12.50
CA VAL A 370 23.88 -10.86 11.07
C VAL A 370 24.11 -12.33 10.73
N GLN A 371 23.11 -12.96 10.11
CA GLN A 371 23.21 -14.33 9.61
C GLN A 371 23.83 -14.35 8.21
N PHE A 372 25.17 -14.36 8.15
CA PHE A 372 25.88 -14.47 6.88
C PHE A 372 25.56 -15.79 6.17
N GLY A 373 25.16 -15.71 4.89
CA GLY A 373 24.79 -16.88 4.07
C GLY A 373 23.33 -17.34 4.20
N ALA A 374 22.52 -16.66 5.03
CA ALA A 374 21.08 -16.88 5.03
C ALA A 374 20.46 -16.47 3.69
N ASN A 375 19.39 -17.16 3.28
CA ASN A 375 18.68 -16.83 2.05
C ASN A 375 17.99 -15.46 2.20
N LYS A 376 18.30 -14.50 1.31
CA LYS A 376 17.70 -13.16 1.31
C LYS A 376 16.16 -13.20 1.21
N ASN A 377 15.60 -14.23 0.57
CA ASN A 377 14.14 -14.42 0.44
C ASN A 377 13.48 -14.98 1.72
N GLN A 378 14.24 -15.16 2.80
CA GLN A 378 13.69 -15.60 4.08
C GLN A 378 12.77 -14.54 4.68
N TYR A 379 13.09 -13.26 4.48
CA TYR A 379 12.26 -12.13 4.90
C TYR A 379 11.31 -11.71 3.78
N SER A 380 10.04 -11.55 4.13
CA SER A 380 8.98 -11.12 3.22
C SER A 380 7.84 -10.54 4.03
N LEU A 381 7.08 -9.63 3.41
CA LEU A 381 5.92 -9.01 4.05
C LEU A 381 4.93 -10.05 4.58
N THR A 382 4.56 -11.04 3.76
CA THR A 382 3.61 -12.09 4.11
C THR A 382 4.05 -12.90 5.34
N ARG A 383 5.32 -13.32 5.38
CA ARG A 383 5.85 -14.08 6.52
C ARG A 383 5.93 -13.22 7.78
N ALA A 384 6.35 -11.96 7.66
CA ALA A 384 6.39 -11.04 8.78
C ALA A 384 4.98 -10.80 9.35
N GLN A 385 3.98 -10.57 8.50
CA GLN A 385 2.59 -10.39 8.93
C GLN A 385 2.05 -11.64 9.63
N GLN A 386 2.35 -12.84 9.12
CA GLN A 386 1.96 -14.09 9.76
C GLN A 386 2.59 -14.24 11.15
N SER A 387 3.90 -13.99 11.27
CA SER A 387 4.59 -14.03 12.56
C SER A 387 4.07 -12.98 13.54
N TYR A 388 3.72 -11.79 13.08
CA TYR A 388 3.10 -10.75 13.91
C TYR A 388 1.71 -11.17 14.40
N LYS A 389 0.85 -11.72 13.53
CA LYS A 389 -0.47 -12.24 13.92
C LYS A 389 -0.35 -13.30 15.02
N SER A 390 0.59 -14.24 14.87
CA SER A 390 0.85 -15.28 15.88
C SER A 390 1.39 -14.68 17.18
N LEU A 391 2.29 -13.69 17.10
CA LEU A 391 2.83 -13.00 18.27
C LEU A 391 1.72 -12.34 19.09
N VAL A 392 0.85 -11.56 18.45
CA VAL A 392 -0.22 -10.83 19.16
C VAL A 392 -1.14 -11.82 19.88
N GLN A 393 -1.51 -12.93 19.24
CA GLN A 393 -2.33 -13.97 19.87
C GLN A 393 -1.65 -14.62 21.09
N ILE A 394 -0.34 -14.87 21.01
CA ILE A 394 0.42 -15.46 22.13
C ILE A 394 0.51 -14.48 23.31
N HIS A 395 0.80 -13.22 23.06
CA HIS A 395 0.95 -12.21 24.12
C HIS A 395 -0.38 -11.75 24.71
N GLU A 396 -1.47 -11.74 23.93
CA GLU A 396 -2.83 -11.53 24.47
C GLU A 396 -3.20 -12.63 25.47
N LYS A 397 -2.73 -13.87 25.24
CA LYS A 397 -3.01 -15.00 26.12
C LYS A 397 -2.06 -15.09 27.33
N ASN A 398 -0.77 -14.80 27.14
CA ASN A 398 0.28 -15.08 28.12
C ASN A 398 0.88 -13.83 28.78
N GLY A 399 0.51 -12.64 28.32
CA GLY A 399 1.10 -11.37 28.74
C GLY A 399 2.46 -11.07 28.13
N TRP A 400 2.96 -9.86 28.37
CA TRP A 400 4.32 -9.45 28.03
C TRP A 400 5.26 -9.75 29.19
N TYR A 401 6.37 -10.44 28.90
CA TYR A 401 7.42 -10.68 29.87
C TYR A 401 8.49 -9.61 29.73
N THR A 402 8.73 -8.86 30.80
CA THR A 402 9.83 -7.89 30.89
C THR A 402 10.99 -8.57 31.61
N PRO A 403 12.13 -8.86 30.93
CA PRO A 403 13.29 -9.43 31.59
C PRO A 403 13.81 -8.49 32.71
N PRO A 404 14.34 -9.03 33.82
CA PRO A 404 14.94 -8.23 34.88
C PRO A 404 16.03 -7.28 34.37
N LYS A 405 16.22 -6.14 35.04
CA LYS A 405 17.17 -5.09 34.62
C LYS A 405 18.64 -5.52 34.61
N GLU A 406 18.97 -6.67 35.21
CA GLU A 406 20.35 -7.13 35.45
C GLU A 406 21.00 -7.85 34.25
N ASP A 407 20.26 -8.16 33.19
CA ASP A 407 20.77 -8.83 31.98
C ASP A 407 21.24 -7.83 30.88
N GLY A 408 21.57 -6.59 31.27
CA GLY A 408 22.01 -5.50 30.38
C GLY A 408 23.51 -5.45 30.20
#